data_AF-A0A2W4PRG4-F1
#
_entry.id   AF-A0A2W4PRG4-F1
#
_cell.length_a   1.000
_cell.length_b   1.000
_cell.length_c   1.000
_cell.angle_alpha   90.00
_cell.angle_beta   90.00
_cell.angle_gamma   90.00
#
_symmetry.space_group_name_H-M   'P 1'
#
loop_
_entity.id
_entity.type
_entity.pdbx_description
1 polymer ?
#
loop_
_entity_poly.entity_id
_entity_poly.type
_entity_poly.pdbx_seq_one_letter_code
_entity_poly.pdbx_strand_id
1 'polypeptide(L)' 'MDGVLYRGKMPLPGVNDLLALFEERGITYACVTNNATLTPAQFEAKLAGMDIRVPAERIVTSPIATRRFLESEAPRGTG' A
#
# COMPACT_ATOMS: atom_id res chain seq x y z
N MET A 1 -7.96 2.58 0.63
CA MET A 1 -7.16 3.62 -0.04
C MET A 1 -8.05 4.74 -0.55
N ASP A 2 -9.06 4.43 -1.37
CA ASP A 2 -10.15 5.38 -1.63
C ASP A 2 -10.86 5.76 -0.31
N GLY A 3 -11.19 7.04 -0.17
CA GLY A 3 -11.69 7.64 1.07
C GLY A 3 -10.64 7.91 2.17
N VAL A 4 -9.39 7.46 2.00
CA VAL A 4 -8.30 7.63 3.00
C VAL A 4 -7.12 8.41 2.44
N LEU A 5 -6.67 8.09 1.23
CA LEU A 5 -5.60 8.82 0.53
C LEU A 5 -6.15 9.76 -0.53
N TYR A 6 -7.28 9.41 -1.13
CA TYR A 6 -7.91 10.17 -2.20
C TYR A 6 -9.42 9.98 -2.16
N ARG A 7 -10.16 10.86 -2.82
CA ARG A 7 -11.59 10.69 -3.13
C ARG A 7 -11.79 10.85 -4.63
N GLY A 8 -12.17 9.78 -5.31
CA GLY A 8 -12.25 9.77 -6.77
C GLY A 8 -10.87 9.91 -7.43
N LYS A 9 -10.56 11.09 -7.97
CA LYS A 9 -9.25 11.41 -8.59
C LYS A 9 -8.45 12.46 -7.82
N MET A 10 -8.98 12.98 -6.72
CA MET A 10 -8.33 14.04 -5.96
C MET A 10 -7.68 13.48 -4.69
N PRO A 11 -6.42 13.84 -4.39
CA PRO A 11 -5.81 13.51 -3.11
C PRO A 11 -6.57 14.19 -1.97
N LEU A 12 -6.60 13.55 -0.81
CA LEU A 12 -7.12 14.19 0.40
C LEU A 12 -6.07 15.17 0.96
N PRO A 13 -6.48 16.32 1.54
CA PRO A 13 -5.55 17.29 2.11
C PRO A 13 -4.65 16.66 3.19
N GLY A 14 -3.36 16.99 3.16
CA GLY A 14 -2.39 16.55 4.18
C GLY A 14 -1.89 15.11 4.03
N VAL A 15 -2.28 14.38 2.99
CA VAL A 15 -1.84 12.98 2.79
C VAL A 15 -0.33 12.89 2.60
N ASN A 16 0.25 13.75 1.75
CA ASN A 16 1.71 13.74 1.56
C ASN A 16 2.46 14.17 2.82
N ASP A 17 1.93 15.14 3.57
CA ASP A 17 2.52 15.58 4.84
C ASP A 17 2.52 14.45 5.88
N LEU A 18 1.45 13.66 5.93
CA LEU A 18 1.37 12.49 6.80
C LEU A 18 2.36 11.40 6.40
N LEU A 19 2.48 11.12 5.10
CA LEU A 19 3.42 10.12 4.59
C LEU A 19 4.88 10.56 4.83
N ALA A 20 5.18 11.84 4.60
CA ALA A 20 6.48 12.42 4.92
C ALA A 20 6.79 12.32 6.41
N LEU A 21 5.82 12.63 7.28
CA LEU A 21 5.96 12.47 8.73
C LEU A 21 6.29 11.03 9.12
N PHE A 22 5.67 10.03 8.49
CA PHE A 22 6.00 8.63 8.77
C PHE A 22 7.44 8.30 8.39
N GLU A 23 7.91 8.75 7.23
CA GLU A 23 9.29 8.53 6.79
C GLU A 23 10.29 9.26 7.70
N GLU A 24 10.03 10.54 8.04
CA GLU A 24 10.85 11.32 8.97
C GLU A 24 10.95 10.69 10.37
N ARG A 25 9.86 10.06 10.83
CA ARG A 25 9.80 9.41 12.14
C ARG A 25 10.24 7.95 12.11
N GLY A 26 10.59 7.39 10.95
CA GLY A 26 10.91 5.97 10.77
C GLY A 26 9.74 5.04 11.07
N ILE A 27 8.50 5.53 10.96
CA ILE A 27 7.28 4.77 11.20
C ILE A 27 6.98 3.91 9.98
N THR A 28 6.99 2.60 10.17
CA THR A 28 6.62 1.65 9.11
C THR A 28 5.11 1.67 8.91
N TYR A 29 4.67 1.90 7.67
CA TYR A 29 3.26 1.83 7.27
C TYR A 29 3.06 0.92 6.06
N ALA A 30 1.79 0.57 5.80
CA ALA A 30 1.38 -0.14 4.60
C ALA A 30 0.00 0.35 4.13
N CYS A 31 -0.15 0.57 2.83
CA CYS A 31 -1.41 0.89 2.18
C CYS A 31 -2.09 -0.40 1.72
N VAL A 32 -3.14 -0.80 2.44
CA VAL A 32 -3.90 -2.01 2.14
C VAL A 32 -5.09 -1.69 1.25
N THR A 33 -5.30 -2.51 0.21
CA THR A 33 -6.46 -2.42 -0.68
C THR A 33 -7.04 -3.79 -0.98
N ASN A 34 -8.37 -3.86 -1.01
CA ASN A 34 -9.12 -5.05 -1.40
C ASN A 34 -9.23 -5.23 -2.92
N ASN A 35 -8.86 -4.21 -3.70
CA ASN A 35 -8.86 -4.28 -5.16
C ASN A 35 -7.63 -5.06 -5.65
N ALA A 36 -7.88 -6.27 -6.16
CA ALA A 36 -6.86 -7.19 -6.67
C ALA A 36 -6.55 -7.03 -8.17
N THR A 37 -7.20 -6.10 -8.87
CA THR A 37 -7.05 -5.94 -10.32
C THR A 37 -5.74 -5.27 -10.72
N LEU A 38 -5.15 -4.45 -9.85
CA LEU A 38 -3.90 -3.75 -10.10
C LEU A 38 -2.75 -4.34 -9.28
N THR A 39 -1.57 -4.40 -9.89
CA THR A 39 -0.32 -4.73 -9.18
C THR A 39 0.12 -3.56 -8.28
N PRO A 40 0.97 -3.80 -7.27
CA PRO A 40 1.55 -2.73 -6.45
C PRO A 40 2.19 -1.60 -7.27
N ALA A 41 2.97 -1.93 -8.31
CA ALA A 41 3.59 -0.95 -9.21
C ALA A 41 2.55 -0.12 -10.00
N GLN A 42 1.44 -0.75 -10.41
CA GLN A 42 0.34 -0.03 -11.06
C GLN A 42 -0.40 0.90 -10.09
N PHE A 43 -0.50 0.51 -8.81
CA PHE A 43 -1.03 1.40 -7.78
C PHE A 43 -0.11 2.57 -7.49
N GLU A 44 1.20 2.35 -7.39
CA GLU A 44 2.19 3.43 -7.25
C GLU A 44 2.07 4.43 -8.41
N ALA A 45 2.07 3.97 -9.66
CA ALA A 45 1.90 4.84 -10.82
C ALA A 45 0.57 5.60 -10.80
N LYS A 46 -0.52 4.94 -10.38
CA LYS A 46 -1.83 5.57 -10.24
C LYS A 46 -1.84 6.66 -9.15
N LEU A 47 -1.23 6.38 -8.00
CA LEU A 47 -1.14 7.32 -6.88
C LEU A 47 -0.24 8.51 -7.24
N ALA A 48 0.88 8.26 -7.92
CA ALA A 48 1.75 9.31 -8.44
C ALA A 48 1.02 10.22 -9.44
N GLY A 49 0.12 9.66 -10.27
CA GLY A 49 -0.76 10.44 -11.14
C GLY A 49 -1.78 11.32 -10.40
N MET A 50 -1.97 11.11 -9.09
CA MET A 50 -2.79 11.95 -8.19
C MET A 50 -1.91 12.81 -7.26
N ASP A 51 -0.61 12.92 -7.55
CA ASP A 51 0.39 13.58 -6.71
C ASP A 51 0.53 12.96 -5.31
N ILE A 52 0.25 11.67 -5.14
CA ILE A 52 0.43 10.92 -3.89
C ILE A 52 1.66 10.03 -4.04
N ARG A 53 2.64 10.19 -3.14
CA ARG A 53 3.90 9.43 -3.20
C ARG A 53 3.88 8.26 -2.22
N VAL A 54 3.59 7.07 -2.74
CA VAL A 54 3.66 5.81 -1.98
C VAL A 54 4.41 4.78 -2.83
N PRO A 55 5.55 4.25 -2.35
CA PRO A 55 6.32 3.28 -3.12
C PRO A 55 5.62 1.91 -3.12
N ALA A 56 5.78 1.13 -4.19
CA ALA A 56 5.08 -0.14 -4.38
C ALA A 56 5.28 -1.14 -3.23
N GLU A 57 6.44 -1.12 -2.56
CA GLU A 57 6.77 -1.99 -1.43
C GLU A 57 5.86 -1.75 -0.21
N ARG A 58 5.28 -0.55 -0.12
CA ARG A 58 4.32 -0.15 0.92
C ARG A 58 2.89 -0.50 0.54
N ILE A 59 2.62 -1.04 -0.65
CA ILE A 59 1.27 -1.34 -1.14
C ILE A 59 1.00 -2.84 -1.03
N VAL A 60 0.01 -3.19 -0.21
CA VAL A 60 -0.41 -4.58 -0.01
C VAL A 60 -1.78 -4.78 -0.63
N THR A 61 -1.83 -5.65 -1.63
CA THR A 61 -3.09 -6.12 -2.21
C THR A 61 -3.53 -7.41 -1.53
N SER A 62 -4.84 -7.71 -1.51
CA SER A 62 -5.36 -8.96 -0.92
C SER A 62 -4.62 -10.23 -1.37
N PRO A 63 -4.25 -10.42 -2.66
CA PRO A 63 -3.48 -11.59 -3.09
C PRO A 63 -2.08 -11.67 -2.46
N ILE A 64 -1.42 -10.52 -2.23
CA ILE A 64 -0.10 -10.45 -1.58
C ILE A 64 -0.24 -10.66 -0.07
N ALA A 65 -1.29 -10.14 0.55
CA ALA A 65 -1.60 -10.40 1.96
C ALA A 65 -1.84 -11.90 2.19
N THR A 66 -2.62 -12.57 1.31
CA THR A 66 -2.84 -14.02 1.39
C THR A 66 -1.57 -14.80 1.13
N ARG A 67 -0.72 -14.41 0.17
CA ARG A 67 0.57 -15.07 -0.06
C ARG A 67 1.51 -14.93 1.15
N ARG A 68 1.65 -13.72 1.70
CA ARG A 68 2.48 -13.49 2.90
C ARG A 68 1.90 -14.19 4.14
N PHE A 69 0.58 -14.23 4.27
CA PHE A 69 -0.11 -14.98 5.32
C PHE A 69 0.11 -16.50 5.17
N LEU A 70 0.01 -17.05 3.96
CA LEU A 70 0.34 -18.45 3.67
C LEU A 70 1.84 -18.75 3.87
N GLU A 71 2.74 -17.82 3.56
CA GLU A 71 4.18 -17.95 3.83
C GLU A 71 4.51 -17.83 5.33
N SER A 72 3.72 -17.09 6.12
CA SER A 72 3.88 -17.00 7.58
C SER A 72 3.20 -18.15 8.34
N GLU A 73 2.12 -18.72 7.78
CA GLU A 73 1.34 -19.82 8.37
C GLU A 73 1.73 -21.20 7.83
N ALA A 74 2.57 -21.29 6.78
CA ALA A 74 3.21 -22.55 6.43
C ALA A 74 4.16 -22.91 7.59
N PRO A 75 3.87 -23.95 8.39
CA PRO A 75 4.91 -24.52 9.23
C PRO A 75 6.02 -24.92 8.26
N ARG A 76 7.28 -24.84 8.69
CA ARG A 76 8.38 -25.53 8.01
C ARG A 76 7.93 -26.98 7.77
N GLY A 77 7.47 -27.25 6.55
CA GLY A 77 7.22 -28.60 6.07
C GLY A 77 8.58 -29.26 6.08
N THR A 78 8.80 -30.08 7.08
CA THR A 78 9.88 -31.05 7.13
C THR A 78 9.64 -31.99 5.95
N GLY A 79 10.53 -31.91 4.97
CA GLY A 79 10.64 -32.82 3.83
C GLY A 79 12.10 -32.92 3.45
#